data_AF-A0A484IBN0-F1
#
_entry.id   AF-A0A484IBN0-F1
#
_cell.length_a   1.000
_cell.length_b   1.000
_cell.length_c   1.000
_cell.angle_alpha   90.00
_cell.angle_beta   90.00
_cell.angle_gamma   90.00
#
_symmetry.space_group_name_H-M   'P 1'
#
loop_
_entity.id
_entity.type
_entity.pdbx_description
1 polymer ?
#
loop_
_entity_poly.entity_id
_entity_poly.type
_entity_poly.pdbx_seq_one_letter_code
_entity_poly.pdbx_strand_id
1 'polypeptide(L)' 'MNITENVESIEDNKEQYRKVQSLVGEHSFSIVLPKLYALKLGLGKGDFVKVRYDSNRIIIEKAV' A
#
# COMPACT_ATOMS: atom_id res chain seq x y z
N MET A 1 11.05 17.37 -28.11
CA MET A 1 9.64 17.07 -27.78
C MET A 1 9.55 17.17 -26.27
N ASN A 2 9.11 18.30 -25.74
CA ASN A 2 9.04 18.51 -24.30
C ASN A 2 7.81 17.78 -23.77
N ILE A 3 8.04 16.59 -23.22
CA ILE A 3 7.04 15.94 -22.38
C ILE A 3 7.21 16.63 -21.03
N THR A 4 6.45 17.72 -20.83
CA THR A 4 6.23 18.28 -19.51
C THR A 4 5.58 17.16 -18.70
N GLU A 5 6.38 16.46 -17.90
CA GLU A 5 5.87 15.57 -16.88
C GLU A 5 5.00 16.45 -15.99
N ASN A 6 3.68 16.33 -16.15
CA ASN A 6 2.73 16.75 -15.13
C ASN A 6 3.03 15.89 -13.92
N VAL A 7 4.00 16.33 -13.11
CA VAL A 7 4.17 15.88 -11.75
C VAL A 7 3.02 16.52 -10.99
N GLU A 8 1.81 15.97 -11.19
CA GLU A 8 0.72 16.17 -10.25
C GLU A 8 1.29 15.77 -8.90
N SER A 9 1.50 16.77 -8.04
CA SER A 9 1.85 16.56 -6.65
C SER A 9 0.67 15.82 -6.01
N ILE A 10 0.73 14.49 -6.08
CA ILE A 10 -0.18 13.61 -5.36
C ILE A 10 0.04 14.00 -3.90
N GLU A 11 -0.96 14.60 -3.27
CA GLU A 11 -0.99 14.73 -1.81
C GLU A 11 -0.88 13.32 -1.24
N ASP A 12 0.34 12.96 -0.85
CA ASP A 12 0.74 11.59 -0.57
C ASP A 12 0.05 10.97 0.65
N ASN A 13 -0.72 11.77 1.37
CA ASN A 13 -1.46 11.41 2.57
C ASN A 13 -2.98 11.48 2.43
N LYS A 14 -3.53 11.66 1.21
CA LYS A 14 -4.97 11.62 1.04
C LYS A 14 -5.50 10.19 1.16
N GLU A 15 -6.53 9.99 1.97
CA GLU A 15 -7.21 8.71 2.11
C GLU A 15 -7.75 8.24 0.75
N GLN A 16 -7.53 6.98 0.41
CA GLN A 16 -7.99 6.40 -0.85
C GLN A 16 -8.84 5.17 -0.54
N TYR A 17 -10.07 5.15 -1.06
CA TYR A 17 -10.90 3.96 -1.03
C TYR A 17 -10.34 2.91 -1.99
N ARG A 18 -10.10 1.70 -1.48
CA ARG A 18 -9.66 0.54 -2.27
C ARG A 18 -10.58 -0.63 -2.01
N LYS A 19 -10.96 -1.33 -3.08
CA LYS A 19 -11.77 -2.55 -2.99
C LYS A 19 -10.90 -3.72 -2.53
N VAL A 20 -11.40 -4.49 -1.57
CA VAL A 20 -10.87 -5.82 -1.24
C VAL A 20 -11.02 -6.72 -2.47
N GLN A 21 -9.89 -7.24 -2.99
CA GLN A 21 -9.90 -7.91 -4.29
C GLN A 21 -10.52 -9.29 -4.21
N SER A 22 -10.12 -10.08 -3.22
CA SER A 22 -10.59 -11.45 -3.03
C SER A 22 -10.32 -11.95 -1.62
N LEU A 23 -11.03 -13.02 -1.26
CA LEU A 23 -10.56 -13.96 -0.25
C LEU A 23 -9.43 -14.80 -0.87
N VAL A 24 -8.26 -14.79 -0.24
CA VAL A 24 -7.13 -15.66 -0.59
C VAL A 24 -7.16 -16.84 0.39
N GLY A 25 -7.41 -18.04 -0.17
CA GLY A 25 -7.68 -19.24 0.62
C GLY A 25 -9.01 -19.13 1.38
N GLU A 26 -9.07 -19.68 2.59
CA GLU A 26 -10.27 -19.66 3.45
C GLU A 26 -10.19 -18.62 4.58
N HIS A 27 -9.03 -18.00 4.79
CA HIS A 27 -8.73 -17.27 6.03
C HIS A 27 -8.23 -15.84 5.84
N SER A 28 -8.03 -15.36 4.61
CA SER A 28 -7.40 -14.05 4.41
C SER A 28 -8.03 -13.24 3.29
N PHE A 29 -8.06 -11.92 3.44
CA PHE A 29 -8.43 -10.99 2.38
C PHE A 29 -7.19 -10.37 1.75
N SER A 30 -7.25 -10.13 0.44
CA SER A 30 -6.23 -9.35 -0.26
C SER A 30 -6.68 -7.91 -0.53
N ILE A 31 -5.79 -6.97 -0.21
CA ILE A 31 -5.90 -5.57 -0.62
C ILE A 31 -4.71 -5.21 -1.50
N VAL A 32 -4.94 -4.37 -2.51
CA VAL A 32 -3.88 -3.84 -3.36
C VAL A 32 -3.50 -2.47 -2.84
N LEU A 33 -2.27 -2.36 -2.32
CA LEU A 33 -1.69 -1.08 -1.94
C LEU A 33 -1.26 -0.31 -3.19
N PRO A 34 -1.38 1.04 -3.20
CA PRO A 34 -0.78 1.85 -4.25
C PRO A 34 0.72 1.54 -4.38
N LYS A 35 1.21 1.39 -5.61
CA LYS A 35 2.62 1.09 -5.90
C LYS A 35 3.57 2.08 -5.20
N LEU A 36 3.19 3.36 -5.16
CA LEU A 36 3.98 4.41 -4.53
C LEU A 36 4.19 4.17 -3.02
N TYR A 37 3.23 3.57 -2.32
CA TYR A 37 3.36 3.28 -0.88
C TYR A 37 4.42 2.20 -0.65
N ALA A 38 4.39 1.14 -1.47
CA ALA A 38 5.42 0.10 -1.43
C ALA A 38 6.81 0.68 -1.72
N LEU A 39 6.93 1.56 -2.73
CA LEU A 39 8.20 2.22 -3.06
C LEU A 39 8.72 3.10 -1.91
N LYS A 40 7.85 3.88 -1.27
CA LYS A 40 8.21 4.75 -0.14
C LYS A 40 8.59 3.99 1.12
N LEU A 41 7.91 2.89 1.39
CA LEU A 41 8.27 1.96 2.45
C LEU A 41 9.52 1.13 2.10
N GLY A 42 10.02 1.23 0.86
CA GLY A 42 11.15 0.44 0.37
C GLY A 42 10.85 -1.05 0.29
N LEU A 43 9.60 -1.44 0.06
CA LEU A 43 9.16 -2.84 -0.02
C LEU A 43 9.43 -3.44 -1.40
N GLY A 44 10.09 -4.59 -1.40
CA GLY A 44 10.34 -5.42 -2.58
C GLY A 44 9.53 -6.74 -2.58
N LYS A 45 9.62 -7.47 -3.70
CA LYS A 45 9.09 -8.84 -3.77
C LYS A 45 9.85 -9.73 -2.79
N GLY A 46 9.14 -10.38 -1.88
CA GLY A 46 9.73 -11.28 -0.88
C GLY A 46 10.02 -10.60 0.46
N ASP A 47 9.83 -9.28 0.56
CA ASP A 47 9.95 -8.57 1.84
C ASP A 47 8.83 -9.00 2.80
N PHE A 48 9.19 -9.07 4.08
CA PHE A 48 8.22 -9.22 5.15
C PHE A 48 7.76 -7.86 5.67
N VAL A 49 6.53 -7.82 6.17
CA VAL A 49 5.96 -6.69 6.88
C VAL A 49 5.42 -7.13 8.23
N LYS A 50 5.45 -6.24 9.21
CA LYS A 50 4.73 -6.40 10.47
C LYS A 50 3.30 -5.90 10.25
N VAL A 51 2.32 -6.70 10.63
CA VAL A 51 0.90 -6.33 10.53
C VAL A 51 0.28 -6.44 11.92
N ARG A 52 -0.36 -5.37 12.39
CA ARG A 52 -1.08 -5.35 13.68
C ARG A 52 -2.40 -4.61 13.55
N TYR A 53 -3.37 -5.01 14.37
CA TYR A 53 -4.63 -4.28 14.54
C TYR A 53 -4.53 -3.35 15.75
N ASP A 54 -4.96 -2.11 15.58
CA ASP A 54 -4.94 -1.08 16.63
C ASP A 54 -6.08 -0.09 16.40
N SER A 55 -6.97 0.06 17.39
CA SER A 55 -8.00 1.11 17.39
C SER A 55 -8.81 1.20 16.09
N ASN A 56 -9.29 0.04 15.60
CA ASN A 56 -10.02 -0.08 14.33
C ASN A 56 -9.21 0.24 13.07
N ARG A 57 -7.89 0.09 13.12
CA ARG A 57 -6.97 0.27 12.00
C ARG A 57 -6.07 -0.94 11.85
N ILE A 58 -5.72 -1.26 10.61
CA ILE A 58 -4.62 -2.17 10.31
C ILE A 58 -3.39 -1.30 10.07
N ILE A 59 -2.34 -1.56 10.84
CA ILE A 59 -1.05 -0.89 10.72
C ILE A 59 -0.07 -1.88 10.10
N ILE A 60 0.56 -1.46 9.00
CA ILE A 60 1.54 -2.24 8.24
C ILE A 60 2.86 -1.49 8.25
N GLU A 61 3.92 -2.15 8.72
CA GLU A 61 5.26 -1.56 8.86
C GLU A 61 6.28 -2.48 8.19
N LYS A 62 7.34 -1.91 7.59
CA LYS A 62 8.44 -2.71 7.04
C LYS A 62 9.09 -3.54 8.16
N ALA A 63 9.32 -4.83 7.92
CA ALA A 63 10.15 -5.63 8.80
C ALA A 63 11.62 -5.23 8.60
N VAL A 64 12.39 -5.16 9.69
CA VAL A 64 13.81 -4.81 9.67
C VAL A 64 14.62 -5.94 9.05
#